data_AF-A0AAA9TD22-F1
#
_entry.id   AF-A0AAA9TD22-F1
#
_cell.length_a   1.000
_cell.length_b   1.000
_cell.length_c   1.000
_cell.angle_alpha   90.00
_cell.angle_beta   90.00
_cell.angle_gamma   90.00
#
_symmetry.space_group_name_H-M   'P 1'
#
loop_
_entity.id
_entity.type
_entity.pdbx_description
1 polymer ?
#
loop_
_entity_poly.entity_id
_entity_poly.type
_entity_poly.pdbx_seq_one_letter_code
_entity_poly.pdbx_strand_id
1 'polypeptide(L)'
;VTRRLVLLQALLHQHYRVVKPLLELFPNMSVGFTAILTCSSASESRQAVREVPLERIVMESDAPHFLLGVFQVLRSVCQCAHPGLALATVREIARVKVLSLSHTLATLRENACRLYSL
;
A
#
# COMPACT_ATOMS: atom_id res chain seq x y z
N VAL A 1 -19.63 -2.74 -18.07
CA VAL A 1 -18.21 -2.61 -17.65
C VAL A 1 -18.18 -1.93 -16.28
N THR A 2 -18.08 -2.71 -15.21
CA THR A 2 -18.07 -2.17 -13.84
C THR A 2 -16.71 -1.52 -13.59
N ARG A 3 -16.65 -0.19 -13.55
CA ARG A 3 -15.40 0.53 -13.22
C ARG A 3 -14.99 0.15 -11.79
N ARG A 4 -13.85 -0.53 -11.63
CA ARG A 4 -13.26 -0.81 -10.32
C ARG A 4 -12.55 0.45 -9.84
N LEU A 5 -12.89 0.93 -8.63
CA LEU A 5 -12.25 2.11 -8.05
C LEU A 5 -10.98 1.71 -7.29
N VAL A 6 -9.91 2.43 -7.59
CA VAL A 6 -8.73 2.49 -6.73
C VAL A 6 -8.73 3.86 -6.10
N LEU A 7 -8.71 3.91 -4.76
CA LEU A 7 -8.33 5.14 -4.09
C LEU A 7 -6.79 5.15 -4.01
N LEU A 8 -6.16 5.76 -5.02
CA LEU A 8 -4.73 6.09 -4.99
C LEU A 8 -4.54 7.22 -3.96
N GLN A 9 -3.90 6.91 -2.84
CA GLN A 9 -3.69 7.85 -1.74
C GLN A 9 -2.24 8.34 -1.69
N ALA A 10 -1.91 9.30 -2.55
CA ALA A 10 -0.75 10.15 -2.34
C ALA A 10 -1.03 11.29 -1.32
N LEU A 11 -2.30 11.60 -0.98
CA LEU A 11 -2.65 12.86 -0.29
C LEU A 11 -3.54 12.76 0.96
N LEU A 12 -4.07 11.59 1.29
CA LEU A 12 -4.84 11.40 2.52
C LEU A 12 -3.97 10.64 3.51
N HIS A 13 -3.60 11.26 4.64
CA HIS A 13 -3.14 10.50 5.80
C HIS A 13 -4.15 9.38 6.03
N GLN A 14 -3.67 8.14 5.91
CA GLN A 14 -4.44 6.90 5.87
C GLN A 14 -5.12 6.62 7.22
N HIS A 15 -6.00 7.50 7.66
CA HIS A 15 -6.86 7.25 8.79
C HIS A 15 -7.95 6.28 8.33
N TYR A 16 -8.01 5.13 8.99
CA TYR A 16 -9.04 4.15 8.71
C TYR A 16 -10.46 4.72 8.78
N ARG A 17 -10.69 5.74 9.63
CA ARG A 17 -11.98 6.45 9.72
C ARG A 17 -12.45 7.06 8.40
N VAL A 18 -11.53 7.49 7.54
CA VAL A 18 -11.86 8.07 6.22
C VAL A 18 -12.06 6.95 5.19
N VAL A 19 -11.25 5.90 5.26
CA VAL A 19 -11.26 4.78 4.31
C VAL A 19 -12.48 3.88 4.51
N LYS A 20 -12.90 3.63 5.75
CA LYS A 20 -13.96 2.69 6.11
C LYS A 20 -15.30 2.99 5.41
N PRO A 21 -15.87 4.21 5.46
CA PRO A 21 -17.14 4.50 4.78
C PRO A 21 -17.07 4.27 3.26
N LEU A 22 -15.91 4.53 2.64
CA LEU A 22 -15.71 4.31 1.20
C LEU A 22 -15.66 2.82 0.87
N LEU A 23 -15.00 2.01 1.70
CA LEU A 23 -14.97 0.56 1.54
C LEU A 23 -16.34 -0.08 1.70
N GLU A 24 -17.17 0.44 2.59
CA GLU A 24 -18.55 0.02 2.81
C GLU A 24 -19.45 0.41 1.63
N LEU A 25 -19.31 1.64 1.12
CA LEU A 25 -20.11 2.16 0.01
C LEU A 25 -19.76 1.48 -1.34
N PHE A 26 -18.49 1.17 -1.55
CA PHE A 26 -17.99 0.60 -2.80
C PHE A 26 -17.37 -0.77 -2.55
N PRO A 27 -18.13 -1.89 -2.60
CA PRO A 27 -17.59 -3.23 -2.30
C PRO A 27 -16.48 -3.69 -3.25
N ASN A 28 -16.45 -3.11 -4.46
CA ASN A 28 -15.45 -3.35 -5.51
C ASN A 28 -14.22 -2.40 -5.43
N MET A 29 -14.11 -1.59 -4.38
CA MET A 29 -12.98 -0.67 -4.18
C MET A 29 -11.78 -1.38 -3.54
N SER A 30 -10.57 -0.96 -3.92
CA SER A 30 -9.32 -1.33 -3.24
C SER A 30 -8.57 -0.10 -2.72
N VAL A 31 -7.71 -0.30 -1.73
CA VAL A 31 -6.91 0.74 -1.08
C VAL A 31 -5.44 0.56 -1.45
N GLY A 32 -4.84 1.60 -2.03
CA GLY A 32 -3.42 1.66 -2.34
C GLY A 32 -2.58 2.02 -1.11
N PHE A 33 -1.50 1.26 -0.86
CA PHE A 33 -0.48 1.60 0.14
C PHE A 33 0.91 1.67 -0.48
N THR A 34 1.68 2.67 -0.04
CA THR A 34 3.01 2.97 -0.56
C THR A 34 4.11 2.77 0.47
N ALA A 35 5.36 3.04 0.07
CA ALA A 35 6.54 2.98 0.93
C ALA A 35 6.46 3.87 2.18
N ILE A 36 5.47 4.77 2.29
CA ILE A 36 5.21 5.55 3.50
C ILE A 36 5.03 4.67 4.74
N LEU A 37 4.56 3.43 4.58
CA LEU A 37 4.42 2.47 5.71
C LEU A 37 5.75 2.21 6.43
N THR A 38 6.87 2.36 5.73
CA THR A 38 8.22 2.15 6.28
C THR A 38 8.71 3.34 7.12
N CYS A 39 8.03 4.49 7.09
CA CYS A 39 8.35 5.64 7.91
C CYS A 39 7.95 5.42 9.37
N SER A 40 8.78 5.82 10.32
CA SER A 40 8.46 5.75 11.75
C SER A 40 7.15 6.46 12.11
N SER A 41 6.87 7.61 11.47
CA SER A 41 5.67 8.42 11.67
C SER A 41 4.37 7.83 11.12
N ALA A 42 4.40 6.78 10.30
CA ALA A 42 3.21 6.25 9.61
C ALA A 42 2.32 5.34 10.49
N SER A 43 2.11 5.70 11.76
CA SER A 43 1.32 4.92 12.73
C SER A 43 -0.12 4.73 12.27
N GLU A 44 -0.74 5.79 11.77
CA GLU A 44 -2.12 5.79 11.29
C GLU A 44 -2.29 4.96 10.03
N SER A 45 -1.35 5.07 9.09
CA SER A 45 -1.34 4.23 7.89
C SER A 45 -1.21 2.75 8.24
N ARG A 46 -0.35 2.42 9.19
CA ARG A 46 -0.27 1.03 9.70
C ARG A 46 -1.55 0.61 10.40
N GLN A 47 -2.24 1.50 11.11
CA GLN A 47 -3.56 1.19 11.65
C GLN A 47 -4.56 0.88 10.55
N ALA A 48 -4.62 1.67 9.47
CA ALA A 48 -5.48 1.35 8.32
C ALA A 48 -5.12 0.00 7.68
N VAL A 49 -3.83 -0.32 7.54
CA VAL A 49 -3.40 -1.65 7.06
C VAL A 49 -3.90 -2.78 7.96
N ARG A 50 -3.95 -2.60 9.28
CA ARG A 50 -4.50 -3.64 10.19
C ARG A 50 -5.97 -3.92 9.87
N GLU A 51 -6.75 -2.85 9.69
CA GLU A 51 -8.20 -2.90 9.61
C GLU A 51 -8.72 -3.27 8.21
N VAL A 52 -8.07 -2.82 7.13
CA VAL A 52 -8.49 -3.10 5.75
C VAL A 52 -8.24 -4.57 5.40
N PRO A 53 -9.22 -5.33 4.87
CA PRO A 53 -9.01 -6.72 4.45
C PRO A 53 -7.86 -6.87 3.45
N LEU A 54 -7.02 -7.90 3.59
CA LEU A 54 -5.83 -8.06 2.74
C LEU A 54 -6.19 -8.13 1.25
N GLU A 55 -7.34 -8.71 0.92
CA GLU A 55 -7.88 -8.92 -0.43
C GLU A 55 -8.33 -7.60 -1.09
N ARG A 56 -8.42 -6.52 -0.30
CA ARG A 56 -8.76 -5.16 -0.76
C ARG A 56 -7.57 -4.21 -0.70
N ILE A 57 -6.37 -4.72 -0.44
CA ILE A 57 -5.13 -3.93 -0.45
C ILE A 57 -4.43 -4.09 -1.80
N VAL A 58 -3.95 -2.97 -2.34
CA VAL A 58 -3.05 -2.93 -3.50
C VAL A 58 -1.80 -2.18 -3.10
N MET A 59 -0.67 -2.61 -3.65
CA MET A 59 0.64 -2.08 -3.34
C MET A 59 1.10 -1.15 -4.46
N GLU A 60 1.58 0.04 -4.10
CA GLU A 60 2.01 1.08 -5.03
C GLU A 60 3.42 1.58 -4.69
N SER A 61 4.27 1.76 -5.70
CA SER A 61 5.64 2.27 -5.47
C SER A 61 5.72 3.80 -5.51
N ASP A 62 4.84 4.45 -6.29
CA ASP A 62 4.91 5.86 -6.68
C ASP A 62 6.32 6.36 -7.07
N ALA A 63 7.15 5.44 -7.58
CA ALA A 63 8.41 5.78 -8.19
C ALA A 63 8.18 6.72 -9.40
N PRO A 64 9.03 7.73 -9.62
CA PRO A 64 10.30 8.02 -8.93
C PRO A 64 10.20 8.86 -7.63
N HIS A 65 9.00 9.22 -7.17
CA HIS A 65 8.81 10.31 -6.21
C HIS A 65 8.94 9.88 -4.72
N PHE A 66 8.60 8.63 -4.38
CA PHE A 66 8.45 8.19 -2.98
C PHE A 66 9.70 7.53 -2.37
N LEU A 67 10.81 8.26 -2.31
CA LEU A 67 12.03 7.81 -1.63
C LEU A 67 11.95 8.17 -0.13
N LEU A 68 11.29 7.30 0.65
CA LEU A 68 10.89 7.56 2.04
C LEU A 68 11.48 6.53 3.04
N GLY A 69 11.37 6.84 4.33
CA GLY A 69 11.77 5.96 5.43
C GLY A 69 13.28 5.67 5.46
N VAL A 70 13.64 4.39 5.65
CA VAL A 70 15.04 3.90 5.70
C VAL A 70 15.81 4.29 4.43
N PHE A 71 15.12 4.46 3.30
CA PHE A 71 15.76 4.79 2.02
C PHE A 71 16.15 6.27 1.89
N GLN A 72 15.69 7.17 2.78
CA GLN A 72 16.13 8.58 2.75
C GLN A 72 17.63 8.73 2.98
N VAL A 73 18.26 7.81 3.72
CA VAL A 73 19.72 7.78 3.94
C VAL A 73 20.49 7.54 2.64
N LEU A 74 19.84 6.93 1.64
CA LEU A 74 20.43 6.66 0.32
C LEU A 74 20.26 7.82 -0.67
N ARG A 75 19.72 8.98 -0.27
CA ARG A 75 19.54 10.13 -1.18
C ARG A 75 20.83 10.62 -1.82
N SER A 76 21.97 10.45 -1.14
CA SER A 76 23.30 10.78 -1.69
C SER A 76 23.74 9.84 -2.81
N VAL A 77 23.16 8.63 -2.88
CA VAL A 77 23.47 7.59 -3.87
C VAL A 77 22.41 7.53 -4.96
N CYS A 78 21.14 7.76 -4.62
CA CYS A 78 20.03 7.73 -5.56
C CYS A 78 19.02 8.84 -5.26
N GLN A 79 18.76 9.70 -6.24
CA GLN A 79 17.85 10.84 -6.09
C GLN A 79 16.37 10.48 -6.32
N CYS A 80 16.10 9.27 -6.83
CA CYS A 80 14.76 8.80 -7.19
C CYS A 80 14.42 7.43 -6.57
N ALA A 81 13.15 7.22 -6.26
CA ALA A 81 12.66 5.91 -5.83
C ALA A 81 12.72 4.89 -6.98
N HIS A 82 13.18 3.67 -6.67
CA HIS A 82 13.16 2.55 -7.60
C HIS A 82 11.88 1.71 -7.40
N PRO A 83 11.18 1.25 -8.45
CA PRO A 83 9.97 0.44 -8.30
C PRO A 83 10.16 -0.81 -7.42
N GLY A 84 11.37 -1.41 -7.43
CA GLY A 84 11.72 -2.54 -6.58
C GLY A 84 11.66 -2.26 -5.07
N LEU A 85 11.67 -0.99 -4.65
CA LEU A 85 11.40 -0.60 -3.24
C LEU A 85 9.99 -0.99 -2.78
N ALA A 86 9.11 -1.32 -3.73
CA ALA A 86 7.80 -1.86 -3.48
C ALA A 86 7.77 -3.03 -2.47
N LEU A 87 8.79 -3.89 -2.52
CA LEU A 87 8.88 -5.06 -1.65
C LEU A 87 9.05 -4.68 -0.17
N ALA A 88 9.62 -3.50 0.12
CA ALA A 88 9.69 -2.99 1.48
C ALA A 88 8.28 -2.71 2.05
N THR A 89 7.40 -2.17 1.22
CA THR A 89 5.97 -1.98 1.56
C THR A 89 5.29 -3.31 1.82
N VAL A 90 5.51 -4.32 0.97
CA VAL A 90 4.92 -5.66 1.14
C VAL A 90 5.36 -6.29 2.46
N ARG A 91 6.66 -6.19 2.79
CA ARG A 91 7.20 -6.68 4.07
C ARG A 91 6.55 -6.00 5.26
N GLU A 92 6.32 -4.70 5.18
CA GLU A 92 5.68 -3.97 6.25
C GLU A 92 4.19 -4.32 6.40
N ILE A 93 3.47 -4.53 5.29
CA ILE A 93 2.09 -5.04 5.32
C ILE A 93 2.03 -6.42 5.99
N ALA A 94 2.92 -7.34 5.60
CA ALA A 94 3.00 -8.68 6.18
C ALA A 94 3.25 -8.62 7.70
N ARG A 95 4.18 -7.76 8.13
CA ARG A 95 4.50 -7.52 9.55
C ARG A 95 3.29 -6.99 10.33
N VAL A 96 2.61 -5.98 9.79
CA VAL A 96 1.48 -5.33 10.45
C VAL A 96 0.27 -6.27 10.55
N LYS A 97 0.03 -7.10 9.53
CA LYS A 97 -1.05 -8.09 9.50
C LYS A 97 -0.71 -9.43 10.19
N VAL A 98 0.55 -9.61 10.61
CA VAL A 98 1.03 -10.87 11.22
C VAL A 98 0.83 -12.06 10.27
N LEU A 99 1.22 -11.89 9.01
CA LEU A 99 1.15 -12.91 7.95
C LEU A 99 2.53 -13.22 7.39
N SER A 100 2.67 -14.36 6.71
CA SER A 100 3.91 -14.68 6.01
C SER A 100 4.10 -13.77 4.79
N LEU A 101 5.36 -13.41 4.51
CA LEU A 101 5.70 -12.55 3.37
C LEU A 101 5.24 -13.16 2.04
N SER A 102 5.37 -14.47 1.87
CA SER A 102 4.97 -15.18 0.66
C SER A 102 3.46 -15.13 0.45
N HIS A 103 2.67 -15.38 1.49
CA HIS A 103 1.21 -15.28 1.44
C HIS A 103 0.77 -13.86 1.10
N THR A 104 1.31 -12.86 1.82
CA THR A 104 0.99 -11.45 1.56
C THR A 104 1.34 -11.05 0.13
N LEU A 105 2.53 -11.38 -0.37
CA LEU A 105 2.91 -11.04 -1.74
C LEU A 105 2.00 -11.71 -2.78
N ALA A 106 1.65 -12.98 -2.58
CA ALA A 106 0.76 -13.71 -3.48
C ALA A 106 -0.63 -13.06 -3.54
N THR A 107 -1.23 -12.76 -2.38
CA THR A 107 -2.55 -12.11 -2.31
C THR A 107 -2.52 -10.71 -2.93
N LEU A 108 -1.50 -9.90 -2.64
CA LEU A 108 -1.40 -8.54 -3.21
C LEU A 108 -1.22 -8.58 -4.73
N ARG A 109 -0.46 -9.55 -5.25
CA ARG A 109 -0.34 -9.78 -6.70
C ARG A 109 -1.70 -10.14 -7.30
N GLU A 110 -2.43 -11.06 -6.68
CA GLU A 110 -3.77 -11.46 -7.15
C GLU A 110 -4.75 -10.27 -7.13
N ASN A 111 -4.71 -9.45 -6.08
CA ASN A 111 -5.52 -8.22 -6.00
C ASN A 111 -5.22 -7.28 -7.16
N ALA A 112 -3.94 -7.06 -7.47
CA ALA A 112 -3.52 -6.23 -8.60
C ALA A 112 -3.97 -6.82 -9.95
N CYS A 113 -3.80 -8.13 -10.18
CA CYS A 113 -4.29 -8.79 -11.38
C CYS A 113 -5.81 -8.64 -11.52
N ARG A 114 -6.56 -8.88 -10.44
CA ARG A 114 -8.01 -8.72 -10.43
C ARG A 114 -8.42 -7.28 -10.71
N LEU A 115 -7.75 -6.30 -10.11
CA LEU A 115 -8.07 -4.89 -10.23
C LEU A 115 -7.81 -4.36 -11.64
N TYR A 116 -6.63 -4.64 -12.18
CA TYR A 116 -6.16 -4.14 -13.47
C TYR A 116 -6.48 -5.06 -14.65
N SER A 117 -7.11 -6.22 -14.40
CA SER A 117 -7.43 -7.23 -15.41
C SER A 117 -6.20 -7.70 -16.19
N LEU A 118 -5.13 -8.02 -15.45
CA LEU A 118 -3.84 -8.53 -15.96
C LEU A 118 -3.82 -10.06 -16.04
#